data_AF-A0A7X8CZQ6-F1
#
_entry.id   AF-A0A7X8CZQ6-F1
#
_cell.length_a   1.000
_cell.length_b   1.000
_cell.length_c   1.000
_cell.angle_alpha   90.00
_cell.angle_beta   90.00
_cell.angle_gamma   90.00
#
_symmetry.space_group_name_H-M   'P 1'
#
loop_
_entity.id
_entity.type
_entity.pdbx_description
1 polymer ?
#
loop_
_entity_poly.entity_id
_entity_poly.type
_entity_poly.pdbx_seq_one_letter_code
_entity_poly.pdbx_strand_id
1 'polypeptide(L)'
;MLREIQCDEFKAYGKVRPAIKFHSGLNTVLGGANANNSIGKTTFLLIVDFVFGGDSYLNSDAITKVGSHTINFMFEFDAGYKYFSRNTTKSDVVNVCDESYNILETISLEEFNETLQGLYNLDLYKSTFRNLIGRYFRIYGKDNYDENNPLHGHKKENFKSAILSIEKLFDVYQVIEEYKKSYDEVSDKLKALNSTRKFDLLPYGKITTKKQYKQNEKSIAQLHEDLEKLSKNQTDEYFELDREKAEKGGLIDGEISTLTRKRSRLVSQLNVVKANKEGNHTVNLDRFAELSNFFPDTNLKKLSEIESFHIKIREILKEEYEEEAERLQMIIDSLNKKIEYLKVELNKQGIPAGIPRGYLQKYTEIQNNIDKYKSQNENYNLLN
;
A
#
# COMPACT_ATOMS: atom_id res chain seq x y z
N MET A 1 10.01 -30.55 20.41
CA MET A 1 10.15 -29.73 21.63
C MET A 1 11.61 -29.44 21.94
N LEU A 2 11.92 -28.30 22.55
CA LEU A 2 13.26 -28.00 23.05
C LEU A 2 13.59 -28.93 24.23
N ARG A 3 14.76 -29.57 24.21
CA ARG A 3 15.19 -30.54 25.24
C ARG A 3 16.46 -30.16 25.95
N GLU A 4 17.36 -29.44 25.30
CA GLU A 4 18.64 -29.12 25.90
C GLU A 4 19.15 -27.75 25.42
N ILE A 5 19.76 -27.00 26.34
CA ILE A 5 20.61 -25.84 26.02
C ILE A 5 21.88 -25.93 26.85
N GLN A 6 23.04 -25.70 26.23
CA GLN A 6 24.32 -25.56 26.90
C GLN A 6 25.17 -24.43 26.30
N CYS A 7 26.08 -23.88 27.09
CA CYS A 7 26.99 -22.82 26.70
C CYS A 7 28.15 -22.76 27.69
N ASP A 8 29.38 -22.57 27.21
CA ASP A 8 30.58 -22.49 28.07
C ASP A 8 30.55 -21.28 29.00
N GLU A 9 29.79 -20.24 28.64
CA GLU A 9 29.61 -19.05 29.46
C GLU A 9 28.52 -19.20 30.54
N PHE A 10 27.81 -20.32 30.58
CA PHE A 10 26.90 -20.62 31.68
C PHE A 10 27.70 -21.07 32.89
N LYS A 11 28.23 -20.13 33.67
CA LYS A 11 29.10 -20.40 34.82
C LYS A 11 28.35 -20.29 36.14
N ALA A 12 28.59 -21.24 37.05
CA ALA A 12 28.20 -21.17 38.45
C ALA A 12 29.44 -21.35 39.31
N TYR A 13 29.72 -20.39 40.19
CA TYR A 13 30.91 -20.40 41.07
C TYR A 13 32.22 -20.62 40.29
N GLY A 14 32.35 -19.98 39.12
CA GLY A 14 33.54 -20.07 38.26
C GLY A 14 33.67 -21.35 37.43
N LYS A 15 32.73 -22.30 37.54
CA LYS A 15 32.71 -23.54 36.75
C LYS A 15 31.59 -23.53 35.73
N VAL A 16 31.86 -24.07 34.54
CA VAL A 16 30.85 -24.27 33.50
C VAL A 16 29.76 -25.22 34.03
N ARG A 17 28.51 -24.83 33.85
CA ARG A 17 27.35 -25.62 34.25
C ARG A 17 27.12 -26.76 33.26
N PRO A 18 26.60 -27.91 33.72
CA PRO A 18 26.11 -28.93 32.81
C PRO A 18 24.94 -28.39 31.98
N ALA A 19 24.66 -29.07 30.87
CA ALA A 19 23.54 -28.74 29.99
C ALA A 19 22.21 -28.64 30.76
N ILE A 20 21.44 -27.60 30.45
CA ILE A 20 20.10 -27.38 31.02
C ILE A 20 19.14 -28.26 30.24
N LYS A 21 18.56 -29.26 30.91
CA LYS A 21 17.63 -30.21 30.31
C LYS A 21 16.18 -29.84 30.62
N PHE A 22 15.34 -29.84 29.59
CA PHE A 22 13.91 -29.57 29.67
C PHE A 22 13.11 -30.87 29.72
N HIS A 23 12.06 -30.87 30.53
CA HIS A 23 11.14 -31.99 30.67
C HIS A 23 9.87 -31.75 29.85
N SER A 24 9.12 -32.82 29.60
CA SER A 24 7.82 -32.69 28.92
C SER A 24 6.84 -31.94 29.81
N GLY A 25 6.01 -31.08 29.21
CA GLY A 25 5.04 -30.25 29.93
C GLY A 25 5.62 -28.93 30.43
N LEU A 26 5.21 -28.51 31.62
CA LEU A 26 5.54 -27.20 32.18
C LEU A 26 6.94 -27.21 32.80
N ASN A 27 7.82 -26.36 32.28
CA ASN A 27 9.13 -26.09 32.87
C ASN A 27 9.10 -24.72 33.55
N THR A 28 9.73 -24.59 34.72
CA THR A 28 9.73 -23.34 35.49
C THR A 28 11.15 -22.90 35.83
N VAL A 29 11.47 -21.64 35.53
CA VAL A 29 12.76 -21.02 35.87
C VAL A 29 12.59 -20.23 37.16
N LEU A 30 12.95 -20.84 38.29
CA LEU A 30 12.79 -20.24 39.61
C LEU A 30 14.01 -19.41 40.03
N GLY A 31 13.77 -18.33 40.77
CA GLY A 31 14.83 -17.58 41.44
C GLY A 31 15.32 -18.30 42.69
N GLY A 32 16.56 -18.06 43.10
CA GLY A 32 17.06 -18.51 44.39
C GLY A 32 16.33 -17.84 45.56
N ALA A 33 16.32 -18.51 46.72
CA ALA A 33 15.61 -18.07 47.93
C ALA A 33 16.04 -16.68 48.45
N ASN A 34 17.26 -16.24 48.15
CA ASN A 34 17.85 -15.03 48.72
C ASN A 34 17.67 -13.77 47.88
N ALA A 35 16.62 -13.67 47.04
CA ALA A 35 16.25 -12.45 46.28
C ALA A 35 17.39 -11.69 45.55
N ASN A 36 18.54 -12.33 45.34
CA ASN A 36 19.70 -11.71 44.70
C ASN A 36 19.37 -11.56 43.21
N ASN A 37 19.25 -10.31 42.79
CA ASN A 37 19.01 -9.80 41.45
C ASN A 37 18.68 -10.84 40.37
N SER A 38 17.40 -10.84 39.96
CA SER A 38 16.75 -11.69 38.95
C SER A 38 17.32 -11.64 37.52
N ILE A 39 18.51 -11.10 37.31
CA ILE A 39 19.14 -10.86 36.01
C ILE A 39 19.22 -12.17 35.19
N GLY A 40 19.66 -13.27 35.79
CA GLY A 40 19.84 -14.55 35.09
C GLY A 40 18.55 -15.17 34.52
N LYS A 41 17.37 -14.85 35.08
CA LYS A 41 16.09 -15.42 34.62
C LYS A 41 15.67 -14.86 33.27
N THR A 42 15.61 -13.53 33.18
CA THR A 42 15.30 -12.83 31.93
C THR A 42 16.32 -13.17 30.86
N THR A 43 17.61 -13.15 31.21
CA THR A 43 18.69 -13.56 30.29
C THR A 43 18.47 -14.96 29.74
N PHE A 44 18.15 -15.93 30.60
CA PHE A 44 17.91 -17.30 30.14
C PHE A 44 16.67 -17.40 29.23
N LEU A 45 15.58 -16.72 29.55
CA LEU A 45 14.40 -16.69 28.68
C LEU A 45 14.69 -16.05 27.32
N LEU A 46 15.51 -14.98 27.28
CA LEU A 46 15.97 -14.39 26.02
C LEU A 46 16.82 -15.38 25.20
N ILE A 47 17.63 -16.21 25.86
CA ILE A 47 18.39 -17.28 25.21
C ILE A 47 17.45 -18.35 24.64
N VAL A 48 16.37 -18.71 25.35
CA VAL A 48 15.35 -19.61 24.79
C VAL A 48 14.76 -18.98 23.53
N ASP A 49 14.36 -17.70 23.53
CA ASP A 49 13.89 -17.02 22.31
C ASP A 49 14.95 -17.03 21.19
N PHE A 50 16.22 -16.86 21.52
CA PHE A 50 17.34 -16.90 20.58
C PHE A 50 17.52 -18.27 19.91
N VAL A 51 17.36 -19.35 20.68
CA VAL A 51 17.36 -20.73 20.17
C VAL A 51 16.19 -21.00 19.22
N PHE A 52 15.06 -20.31 19.40
CA PHE A 52 13.92 -20.36 18.49
C PHE A 52 14.01 -19.36 17.33
N GLY A 53 15.19 -18.80 17.07
CA GLY A 53 15.45 -17.90 15.94
C GLY A 53 15.11 -16.42 16.19
N GLY A 54 14.94 -16.00 17.45
CA GLY A 54 14.82 -14.59 17.83
C GLY A 54 16.18 -13.90 17.98
N ASP A 55 16.19 -12.56 17.96
CA ASP A 55 17.43 -11.77 18.09
C ASP A 55 17.45 -10.89 19.34
N SER A 56 16.41 -10.93 20.17
CA SER A 56 16.30 -10.05 21.33
C SER A 56 17.42 -10.26 22.35
N TYR A 57 18.00 -11.46 22.42
CA TYR A 57 19.16 -11.72 23.26
C TYR A 57 20.39 -10.89 22.89
N LEU A 58 20.59 -10.62 21.60
CA LEU A 58 21.75 -9.91 21.06
C LEU A 58 21.84 -8.47 21.57
N ASN A 59 20.70 -7.86 21.87
CA ASN A 59 20.58 -6.49 22.36
C ASN A 59 20.52 -6.41 23.90
N SER A 60 20.76 -7.51 24.61
CA SER A 60 20.69 -7.55 26.07
C SER A 60 22.01 -7.18 26.74
N ASP A 61 21.93 -6.62 27.95
CA ASP A 61 23.11 -6.33 28.79
C ASP A 61 24.01 -7.56 29.06
N ALA A 62 23.46 -8.76 28.90
CA ALA A 62 24.20 -10.00 29.08
C ALA A 62 25.29 -10.17 28.01
N ILE A 63 24.99 -9.85 26.75
CA ILE A 63 25.97 -9.91 25.66
C ILE A 63 27.12 -8.94 25.91
N THR A 64 26.81 -7.72 26.34
CA THR A 64 27.81 -6.67 26.64
C THR A 64 28.79 -7.09 27.73
N LYS A 65 28.34 -7.90 28.70
CA LYS A 65 29.14 -8.32 29.85
C LYS A 65 29.89 -9.64 29.63
N VAL A 66 29.26 -10.59 28.94
CA VAL A 66 29.81 -11.94 28.71
C VAL A 66 30.72 -11.95 27.47
N GLY A 67 30.44 -11.08 26.50
CA GLY A 67 31.08 -11.13 25.19
C GLY A 67 30.45 -12.17 24.27
N SER A 68 31.05 -12.33 23.09
CA SER A 68 30.57 -13.28 22.09
C SER A 68 30.74 -14.72 22.56
N HIS A 69 29.72 -15.54 22.35
CA HIS A 69 29.73 -16.95 22.69
C HIS A 69 28.78 -17.75 21.79
N THR A 70 28.90 -19.07 21.86
CA THR A 70 28.08 -20.00 21.09
C THR A 70 27.12 -20.73 22.04
N ILE A 71 25.85 -20.76 21.66
CA ILE A 71 24.81 -21.49 22.39
C ILE A 71 24.51 -22.75 21.60
N ASN A 72 24.67 -23.89 22.27
CA ASN A 72 24.39 -25.22 21.75
C ASN A 72 23.01 -25.66 22.26
N PHE A 73 22.20 -26.26 21.41
CA PHE A 73 20.85 -26.66 21.77
C PHE A 73 20.36 -27.85 20.97
N MET A 74 19.43 -28.59 21.56
CA MET A 74 18.85 -29.77 20.94
C MET A 74 17.33 -29.78 21.08
N PHE A 75 16.68 -30.13 19.97
CA PHE A 75 15.26 -30.39 19.90
C PHE A 75 15.00 -31.88 19.74
N GLU A 76 13.92 -32.35 20.35
CA GLU A 76 13.35 -33.68 20.14
C GLU A 76 12.06 -33.56 19.32
N PHE A 77 11.99 -34.27 18.21
CA PHE A 77 10.80 -34.39 17.38
C PHE A 77 10.50 -35.88 17.16
N ASP A 78 9.37 -36.20 16.51
CA ASP A 78 9.02 -37.59 16.20
C ASP A 78 10.08 -38.28 15.33
N ALA A 79 10.78 -37.50 14.50
CA ALA A 79 11.90 -37.96 13.67
C ALA A 79 13.24 -38.12 14.44
N GLY A 80 13.25 -37.93 15.76
CA GLY A 80 14.42 -38.04 16.62
C GLY A 80 15.02 -36.70 17.07
N TYR A 81 16.26 -36.75 17.54
CA TYR A 81 16.99 -35.59 18.05
C TYR A 81 17.64 -34.79 16.92
N LYS A 82 17.56 -33.46 17.04
CA LYS A 82 18.18 -32.49 16.12
C LYS A 82 19.03 -31.53 16.93
N TYR A 83 20.32 -31.48 16.64
CA TYR A 83 21.31 -30.69 17.37
C TYR A 83 21.74 -29.49 16.54
N PHE A 84 21.89 -28.35 17.21
CA PHE A 84 22.23 -27.10 16.57
C PHE A 84 23.14 -26.26 17.47
N SER A 85 23.84 -25.31 16.86
CA SER A 85 24.52 -24.24 17.58
C SER A 85 24.34 -22.89 16.89
N ARG A 86 24.25 -21.82 17.67
CA ARG A 86 24.10 -20.45 17.16
C ARG A 86 25.04 -19.51 17.89
N ASN A 87 25.82 -18.75 17.14
CA ASN A 87 26.80 -17.83 17.68
C ASN A 87 26.23 -16.40 17.75
N THR A 88 26.57 -15.66 18.80
CA THR A 88 26.04 -14.31 19.03
C THR A 88 26.63 -13.24 18.10
N THR A 89 27.72 -13.50 17.39
CA THR A 89 28.31 -12.57 16.41
C THR A 89 27.85 -12.86 14.98
N LYS A 90 27.58 -14.12 14.65
CA LYS A 90 27.05 -14.54 13.35
C LYS A 90 25.59 -15.00 13.51
N SER A 91 24.72 -14.06 13.85
CA SER A 91 23.34 -14.37 14.22
C SER A 91 22.44 -14.73 13.05
N ASP A 92 22.84 -14.37 11.83
CA ASP A 92 22.15 -14.65 10.57
C ASP A 92 22.29 -16.12 10.11
N VAL A 93 23.08 -16.92 10.82
CA VAL A 93 23.29 -18.34 10.52
C VAL A 93 23.10 -19.21 11.76
N VAL A 94 22.80 -20.49 11.51
CA VAL A 94 22.69 -21.54 12.52
C VAL A 94 23.49 -22.74 12.02
N ASN A 95 24.27 -23.37 12.90
CA ASN A 95 24.96 -24.61 12.56
C ASN A 95 24.07 -25.79 12.90
N VAL A 96 23.98 -26.74 11.98
CA VAL A 96 23.49 -28.09 12.23
C VAL A 96 24.64 -28.91 12.77
N CYS A 97 24.41 -29.63 13.86
CA CYS A 97 25.45 -30.34 14.59
C CYS A 97 25.15 -31.84 14.74
N ASP A 98 26.18 -32.60 15.10
CA ASP A 98 26.03 -33.94 15.65
C ASP A 98 25.69 -33.91 17.16
N GLU A 99 25.54 -35.09 17.77
CA GLU A 99 25.26 -35.24 19.20
C GLU A 99 26.35 -34.70 20.13
N SER A 100 27.57 -34.55 19.63
CA SER A 100 28.72 -33.97 20.35
C SER A 100 28.86 -32.47 20.08
N TYR A 101 27.91 -31.86 19.38
CA TYR A 101 27.92 -30.47 18.94
C TYR A 101 29.07 -30.11 17.99
N ASN A 102 29.62 -31.09 17.26
CA ASN A 102 30.49 -30.80 16.13
C ASN A 102 29.64 -30.28 14.96
N ILE A 103 30.12 -29.23 14.29
CA ILE A 103 29.42 -28.61 13.16
C ILE A 103 29.47 -29.56 11.96
N LEU A 104 28.30 -29.94 11.46
CA LEU A 104 28.15 -30.73 10.23
C LEU A 104 27.90 -29.82 9.03
N GLU A 105 27.05 -28.80 9.22
CA GLU A 105 26.63 -27.85 8.19
C GLU A 105 26.29 -26.51 8.84
N THR A 106 26.39 -25.41 8.08
CA THR A 106 25.92 -24.09 8.48
C THR A 106 24.84 -23.64 7.50
N ILE A 107 23.64 -23.37 8.03
CA ILE A 107 22.47 -22.92 7.27
C ILE A 107 22.11 -21.49 7.66
N SER A 108 21.37 -20.80 6.79
CA SER A 108 20.84 -19.48 7.11
C SER A 108 19.79 -19.56 8.23
N LEU A 109 19.59 -18.45 8.94
CA LEU A 109 18.54 -18.32 9.96
C LEU A 109 17.14 -18.51 9.35
N GLU A 110 16.96 -18.13 8.07
CA GLU A 110 15.72 -18.33 7.33
C GLU A 110 15.44 -19.83 7.12
N GLU A 111 16.40 -20.56 6.56
CA GLU A 111 16.31 -22.03 6.37
C GLU A 111 16.11 -22.76 7.70
N PHE A 112 16.76 -22.30 8.77
CA PHE A 112 16.55 -22.86 10.11
C PHE A 112 15.11 -22.65 10.60
N ASN A 113 14.56 -21.45 10.41
CA ASN A 113 13.18 -21.15 10.78
C ASN A 113 12.17 -21.95 9.95
N GLU A 114 12.41 -22.13 8.65
CA GLU A 114 11.60 -22.99 7.77
C GLU A 114 11.67 -24.46 8.21
N THR A 115 12.87 -24.95 8.53
CA THR A 115 13.07 -26.30 9.06
C THR A 115 12.29 -26.52 10.35
N LEU A 116 12.36 -25.57 11.30
CA LEU A 116 11.56 -25.65 12.52
C LEU A 116 10.06 -25.59 12.23
N GLN A 117 9.62 -24.75 11.29
CA GLN A 117 8.22 -24.64 10.91
C GLN A 117 7.64 -25.98 10.47
N GLY A 118 8.33 -26.69 9.57
CA GLY A 118 7.94 -28.03 9.13
C GLY A 118 8.00 -29.06 10.25
N LEU A 119 9.05 -29.05 11.09
CA LEU A 119 9.19 -29.98 12.22
C LEU A 119 8.11 -29.80 13.30
N TYR A 120 7.55 -28.59 13.44
CA TYR A 120 6.42 -28.32 14.32
C TYR A 120 5.05 -28.49 13.63
N ASN A 121 5.01 -28.91 12.37
CA ASN A 121 3.79 -29.00 11.54
C ASN A 121 3.02 -27.68 11.48
N LEU A 122 3.75 -26.57 11.28
CA LEU A 122 3.23 -25.21 11.23
C LEU A 122 3.29 -24.62 9.81
N ASP A 123 3.11 -25.46 8.79
CA ASP A 123 3.12 -25.07 7.36
C ASP A 123 1.82 -24.33 6.97
N LEU A 124 1.58 -23.19 7.61
CA LEU A 124 0.37 -22.40 7.47
C LEU A 124 0.51 -21.37 6.34
N TYR A 125 -0.58 -21.13 5.61
CA TYR A 125 -0.58 -20.30 4.41
C TYR A 125 0.02 -18.89 4.64
N LYS A 126 1.06 -18.56 3.86
CA LYS A 126 1.80 -17.28 3.90
C LYS A 126 2.26 -16.87 5.31
N SER A 127 2.65 -17.83 6.14
CA SER A 127 3.18 -17.59 7.48
C SER A 127 4.69 -17.81 7.53
N THR A 128 5.32 -17.26 8.57
CA THR A 128 6.71 -17.56 8.90
C THR A 128 6.77 -18.02 10.35
N PHE A 129 7.68 -18.94 10.67
CA PHE A 129 7.84 -19.50 12.01
C PHE A 129 7.89 -18.41 13.09
N ARG A 130 8.75 -17.40 12.89
CA ARG A 130 8.92 -16.29 13.84
C ARG A 130 7.65 -15.47 14.03
N ASN A 131 6.84 -15.27 12.99
CA ASN A 131 5.57 -14.56 13.11
C ASN A 131 4.53 -15.36 13.93
N LEU A 132 4.52 -16.69 13.73
CA LEU A 132 3.63 -17.60 14.44
C LEU A 132 3.99 -17.68 15.93
N ILE A 133 5.25 -17.92 16.28
CA ILE A 133 5.61 -18.20 17.69
C ILE A 133 6.14 -16.99 18.45
N GLY A 134 6.81 -16.05 17.77
CA GLY A 134 7.66 -15.03 18.40
C GLY A 134 6.91 -14.07 19.32
N ARG A 135 5.64 -13.80 19.01
CA ARG A 135 4.74 -12.96 19.82
C ARG A 135 4.41 -13.57 21.17
N TYR A 136 4.45 -14.89 21.31
CA TYR A 136 4.10 -15.59 22.55
C TYR A 136 5.27 -15.67 23.55
N PHE A 137 6.49 -15.31 23.11
CA PHE A 137 7.63 -15.10 24.01
C PHE A 137 7.46 -13.76 24.73
N ARG A 138 6.76 -13.76 25.87
CA ARG A 138 6.58 -12.60 26.76
C ARG A 138 7.77 -12.48 27.71
N ILE A 139 8.79 -11.75 27.28
CA ILE A 139 10.05 -11.63 28.00
C ILE A 139 10.39 -10.16 28.20
N TYR A 140 10.76 -9.79 29.41
CA TYR A 140 11.26 -8.44 29.70
C TYR A 140 12.48 -8.13 28.82
N GLY A 141 12.47 -6.98 28.14
CA GLY A 141 13.47 -6.61 27.13
C GLY A 141 13.05 -6.86 25.67
N LYS A 142 11.92 -7.53 25.40
CA LYS A 142 11.32 -7.61 24.05
C LYS A 142 10.30 -6.51 23.77
N ASP A 143 9.95 -5.70 24.77
CA ASP A 143 8.90 -4.66 24.70
C ASP A 143 7.56 -5.15 24.13
N ASN A 144 7.20 -6.40 24.42
CA ASN A 144 5.97 -7.06 23.97
C ASN A 144 5.12 -7.58 25.15
N TYR A 145 5.20 -6.93 26.30
CA TYR A 145 4.49 -7.33 27.53
C TYR A 145 3.38 -6.35 27.92
N ASP A 146 2.83 -5.61 26.94
CA ASP A 146 1.71 -4.68 27.16
C ASP A 146 0.40 -5.46 27.35
N GLU A 147 -0.13 -5.41 28.56
CA GLU A 147 -1.38 -6.04 28.98
C GLU A 147 -2.62 -5.49 28.26
N ASN A 148 -2.59 -4.23 27.80
CA ASN A 148 -3.68 -3.64 27.03
C ASN A 148 -3.63 -4.05 25.55
N ASN A 149 -2.47 -4.54 25.08
CA ASN A 149 -2.24 -4.95 23.70
C ASN A 149 -1.65 -6.36 23.63
N PRO A 150 -2.36 -7.38 24.16
CA PRO A 150 -1.81 -8.72 24.35
C PRO A 150 -1.55 -9.45 23.03
N LEU A 151 -2.00 -8.94 21.89
CA LEU A 151 -1.77 -9.58 20.59
C LEU A 151 -0.53 -9.03 19.88
N HIS A 152 0.04 -7.92 20.36
CA HIS A 152 1.20 -7.29 19.75
C HIS A 152 2.46 -8.11 20.02
N GLY A 153 3.23 -8.39 18.98
CA GLY A 153 4.56 -8.98 19.04
C GLY A 153 5.66 -7.95 19.34
N HIS A 154 5.39 -6.66 19.15
CA HIS A 154 6.28 -5.55 19.51
C HIS A 154 5.49 -4.26 19.80
N LYS A 155 6.06 -3.34 20.59
CA LYS A 155 5.39 -2.14 21.12
C LYS A 155 4.61 -1.27 20.12
N LYS A 156 5.07 -1.18 18.87
CA LYS A 156 4.48 -0.32 17.83
C LYS A 156 3.73 -1.08 16.74
N GLU A 157 3.42 -2.35 16.98
CA GLU A 157 2.63 -3.14 16.03
C GLU A 157 1.23 -2.53 15.86
N ASN A 158 0.68 -2.58 14.66
CA ASN A 158 -0.70 -2.16 14.42
C ASN A 158 -1.67 -3.34 14.63
N PHE A 159 -2.91 -3.06 15.01
CA PHE A 159 -3.92 -4.09 15.27
C PHE A 159 -4.20 -4.98 14.04
N LYS A 160 -4.14 -4.42 12.81
CA LYS A 160 -4.38 -5.19 11.58
C LYS A 160 -3.35 -6.30 11.41
N SER A 161 -2.06 -6.03 11.64
CA SER A 161 -1.00 -7.05 11.57
C SER A 161 -1.04 -8.01 12.74
N ALA A 162 -1.37 -7.53 13.95
CA ALA A 162 -1.50 -8.38 15.12
C ALA A 162 -2.61 -9.44 14.93
N ILE A 163 -3.77 -9.03 14.41
CA ILE A 163 -4.91 -9.91 14.08
C ILE A 163 -4.54 -10.85 12.94
N LEU A 164 -3.88 -10.35 11.89
CA LEU A 164 -3.48 -11.14 10.73
C LEU A 164 -2.69 -12.39 11.11
N SER A 165 -1.80 -12.28 12.08
CA SER A 165 -0.99 -13.43 12.48
C SER A 165 -1.76 -14.47 13.29
N ILE A 166 -2.82 -14.06 13.98
CA ILE A 166 -3.75 -14.99 14.63
C ILE A 166 -4.58 -15.71 13.57
N GLU A 167 -5.08 -14.99 12.58
CA GLU A 167 -5.80 -15.59 11.45
C GLU A 167 -4.94 -16.62 10.71
N LYS A 168 -3.63 -16.36 10.57
CA LYS A 168 -2.67 -17.33 10.03
C LYS A 168 -2.50 -18.52 10.97
N LEU A 169 -2.33 -18.30 12.27
CA LEU A 169 -2.17 -19.37 13.26
C LEU A 169 -3.39 -20.31 13.34
N PHE A 170 -4.59 -19.77 13.19
CA PHE A 170 -5.83 -20.53 13.16
C PHE A 170 -6.20 -21.05 11.76
N ASP A 171 -5.30 -20.91 10.78
CA ASP A 171 -5.45 -21.40 9.40
C ASP A 171 -6.71 -20.88 8.67
N VAL A 172 -7.20 -19.70 9.05
CA VAL A 172 -8.37 -19.07 8.41
C VAL A 172 -7.96 -18.02 7.38
N TYR A 173 -6.71 -17.54 7.43
CA TYR A 173 -6.26 -16.43 6.60
C TYR A 173 -6.41 -16.68 5.10
N GLN A 174 -6.19 -17.92 4.64
CA GLN A 174 -6.32 -18.28 3.22
C GLN A 174 -7.72 -17.96 2.67
N VAL A 175 -8.77 -18.21 3.46
CA VAL A 175 -10.17 -17.98 3.06
C VAL A 175 -10.51 -16.49 3.02
N ILE A 176 -9.92 -15.70 3.91
CA ILE A 176 -10.28 -14.28 4.08
C ILE A 176 -9.34 -13.31 3.36
N GLU A 177 -8.23 -13.78 2.77
CA GLU A 177 -7.27 -12.95 2.06
C GLU A 177 -7.94 -12.16 0.92
N GLU A 178 -8.78 -12.82 0.12
CA GLU A 178 -9.44 -12.20 -1.04
C GLU A 178 -10.41 -11.09 -0.62
N TYR A 179 -11.23 -11.34 0.41
CA TYR A 179 -12.13 -10.33 0.97
C TYR A 179 -11.38 -9.12 1.50
N LYS A 180 -10.23 -9.33 2.15
CA LYS A 180 -9.37 -8.23 2.63
C LYS A 180 -8.79 -7.40 1.50
N LYS A 181 -8.31 -8.04 0.43
CA LYS A 181 -7.80 -7.34 -0.76
C LYS A 181 -8.90 -6.50 -1.41
N SER A 182 -10.07 -7.10 -1.64
CA SER A 182 -11.22 -6.39 -2.20
C SER A 182 -11.63 -5.20 -1.34
N TYR A 183 -11.66 -5.36 -0.02
CA TYR A 183 -11.95 -4.27 0.90
C TYR A 183 -10.91 -3.14 0.82
N ASP A 184 -9.61 -3.48 0.83
CA ASP A 184 -8.53 -2.48 0.77
C ASP A 184 -8.58 -1.70 -0.55
N GLU A 185 -8.80 -2.38 -1.70
CA GLU A 185 -8.96 -1.74 -3.01
C GLU A 185 -10.14 -0.77 -3.07
N VAL A 186 -11.32 -1.19 -2.59
CA VAL A 186 -12.52 -0.33 -2.58
C VAL A 186 -12.32 0.84 -1.62
N SER A 187 -11.73 0.59 -0.44
CA SER A 187 -11.38 1.63 0.53
C SER A 187 -10.44 2.67 -0.08
N ASP A 188 -9.41 2.25 -0.80
CA ASP A 188 -8.43 3.18 -1.37
C ASP A 188 -9.01 3.97 -2.55
N LYS A 189 -9.86 3.36 -3.39
CA LYS A 189 -10.67 4.08 -4.39
C LYS A 189 -11.54 5.15 -3.72
N LEU A 190 -12.20 4.81 -2.62
CA LEU A 190 -13.04 5.74 -1.87
C LEU A 190 -12.22 6.88 -1.24
N LYS A 191 -11.03 6.59 -0.69
CA LYS A 191 -10.11 7.63 -0.19
C LYS A 191 -9.61 8.55 -1.29
N ALA A 192 -9.26 8.01 -2.45
CA ALA A 192 -8.83 8.80 -3.61
C ALA A 192 -9.95 9.73 -4.07
N LEU A 193 -11.16 9.20 -4.27
CA LEU A 193 -12.34 9.99 -4.61
C LEU A 193 -12.61 11.11 -3.59
N ASN A 194 -12.55 10.79 -2.30
CA ASN A 194 -12.75 11.78 -1.24
C ASN A 194 -11.66 12.86 -1.21
N SER A 195 -10.41 12.50 -1.49
CA SER A 195 -9.30 13.46 -1.60
C SER A 195 -9.49 14.38 -2.80
N THR A 196 -9.81 13.85 -3.99
CA THR A 196 -10.10 14.67 -5.18
C THR A 196 -11.26 15.64 -4.96
N ARG A 197 -12.29 15.22 -4.20
CA ARG A 197 -13.41 16.07 -3.80
C ARG A 197 -13.02 17.18 -2.82
N LYS A 198 -12.00 17.00 -1.98
CA LYS A 198 -11.51 18.03 -1.03
C LYS A 198 -10.71 19.13 -1.72
N PHE A 199 -9.99 18.81 -2.78
CA PHE A 199 -9.15 19.76 -3.52
C PHE A 199 -9.88 20.47 -4.67
N ASP A 200 -11.21 20.34 -4.76
CA ASP A 200 -12.06 20.95 -5.81
C ASP A 200 -11.61 20.65 -7.26
N LEU A 201 -10.85 19.55 -7.44
CA LEU A 201 -10.35 19.09 -8.73
C LEU A 201 -11.45 18.45 -9.59
N LEU A 202 -12.62 18.17 -8.98
CA LEU A 202 -13.84 17.80 -9.68
C LEU A 202 -14.69 19.06 -9.93
N PRO A 203 -15.33 19.19 -11.11
CA PRO A 203 -16.14 20.37 -11.45
C PRO A 203 -17.30 20.67 -10.50
N TYR A 204 -17.65 19.72 -9.63
CA TYR A 204 -18.77 19.77 -8.71
C TYR A 204 -18.24 19.48 -7.29
N GLY A 205 -17.73 20.52 -6.62
CA GLY A 205 -17.18 20.45 -5.27
C GLY A 205 -18.13 19.83 -4.23
N LYS A 206 -17.60 19.40 -3.08
CA LYS A 206 -18.38 18.71 -2.05
C LYS A 206 -19.27 19.67 -1.26
N ILE A 207 -20.58 19.43 -1.27
CA ILE A 207 -21.46 19.93 -0.20
C ILE A 207 -21.56 18.88 0.90
N THR A 208 -21.41 19.30 2.15
CA THR A 208 -21.37 18.40 3.33
C THR A 208 -22.53 18.64 4.28
N THR A 209 -23.31 19.70 4.07
CA THR A 209 -24.34 20.14 5.02
C THR A 209 -25.69 20.33 4.34
N LYS A 210 -26.77 20.04 5.10
CA LYS A 210 -28.15 20.32 4.69
C LYS A 210 -28.41 21.81 4.41
N LYS A 211 -27.63 22.71 5.04
CA LYS A 211 -27.68 24.15 4.77
C LYS A 211 -27.20 24.48 3.35
N GLN A 212 -26.06 23.91 2.93
CA GLN A 212 -25.55 24.08 1.56
C GLN A 212 -26.50 23.48 0.53
N TYR A 213 -27.10 22.31 0.82
CA TYR A 213 -28.12 21.70 -0.03
C TYR A 213 -29.30 22.65 -0.28
N LYS A 214 -29.87 23.21 0.80
CA LYS A 214 -30.97 24.20 0.68
C LYS A 214 -30.54 25.50 -0.01
N GLN A 215 -29.28 25.90 0.15
CA GLN A 215 -28.73 27.07 -0.55
C GLN A 215 -28.66 26.81 -2.06
N ASN A 216 -28.20 25.63 -2.46
CA ASN A 216 -28.19 25.18 -3.85
C ASN A 216 -29.60 25.15 -4.44
N GLU A 217 -30.60 24.63 -3.72
CA GLU A 217 -32.00 24.66 -4.17
C GLU A 217 -32.52 26.07 -4.42
N LYS A 218 -32.21 27.02 -3.51
CA LYS A 218 -32.55 28.44 -3.70
C LYS A 218 -31.84 29.05 -4.90
N SER A 219 -30.55 28.76 -5.07
CA SER A 219 -29.76 29.24 -6.21
C SER A 219 -30.26 28.66 -7.54
N ILE A 220 -30.65 27.38 -7.57
CA ILE A 220 -31.27 26.75 -8.75
C ILE A 220 -32.60 27.45 -9.09
N ALA A 221 -33.45 27.69 -8.10
CA ALA A 221 -34.72 28.40 -8.31
C ALA A 221 -34.50 29.83 -8.86
N GLN A 222 -33.52 30.57 -8.32
CA GLN A 222 -33.17 31.91 -8.81
C GLN A 222 -32.63 31.87 -10.24
N LEU A 223 -31.74 30.93 -10.56
CA LEU A 223 -31.17 30.77 -11.90
C LEU A 223 -32.23 30.39 -12.95
N HIS A 224 -33.24 29.61 -12.57
CA HIS A 224 -34.40 29.35 -13.44
C HIS A 224 -35.24 30.62 -13.66
N GLU A 225 -35.45 31.43 -12.63
CA GLU A 225 -36.14 32.73 -12.78
C GLU A 225 -35.33 33.70 -13.67
N ASP A 226 -34.00 33.68 -13.54
CA ASP A 226 -33.10 34.49 -14.37
C ASP A 226 -33.12 34.03 -15.84
N LEU A 227 -33.22 32.72 -16.11
CA LEU A 227 -33.47 32.19 -17.46
C LEU A 227 -34.79 32.69 -18.03
N GLU A 228 -35.87 32.66 -17.23
CA GLU A 228 -37.15 33.19 -17.68
C GLU A 228 -37.08 34.70 -17.99
N LYS A 229 -36.44 35.49 -17.14
CA LYS A 229 -36.25 36.93 -17.35
C LYS A 229 -35.37 37.22 -18.57
N LEU A 230 -34.29 36.44 -18.76
CA LEU A 230 -33.45 36.51 -19.94
C LEU A 230 -34.29 36.26 -21.20
N SER A 231 -35.24 35.33 -21.14
CA SER A 231 -36.17 35.04 -22.25
C SER A 231 -37.26 36.09 -22.48
N LYS A 232 -37.62 36.88 -21.45
CA LYS A 232 -38.71 37.88 -21.51
C LYS A 232 -38.22 39.30 -21.83
N ASN A 233 -36.99 39.67 -21.46
CA ASN A 233 -36.48 41.05 -21.55
C ASN A 233 -35.90 41.46 -22.92
N GLN A 234 -35.96 40.62 -23.96
CA GLN A 234 -35.51 40.95 -25.32
C GLN A 234 -36.56 40.66 -26.40
N THR A 235 -37.83 40.93 -26.09
CA THR A 235 -38.91 41.08 -27.08
C THR A 235 -38.79 42.43 -27.81
N ASP A 236 -37.84 42.53 -28.75
CA ASP A 236 -38.05 43.35 -29.94
C ASP A 236 -38.85 42.52 -30.97
N GLU A 237 -39.67 43.23 -31.74
CA GLU A 237 -40.89 42.84 -32.46
C GLU A 237 -40.76 41.78 -33.59
N TYR A 238 -39.81 40.84 -33.50
CA TYR A 238 -39.55 39.83 -34.55
C TYR A 238 -39.43 38.36 -34.08
N PHE A 239 -39.59 38.04 -32.79
CA PHE A 239 -39.02 36.80 -32.22
C PHE A 239 -39.98 35.72 -31.68
N GLU A 240 -41.31 35.80 -31.85
CA GLU A 240 -42.19 34.73 -31.31
C GLU A 240 -42.01 33.37 -32.02
N LEU A 241 -41.66 33.35 -33.31
CA LEU A 241 -41.32 32.14 -34.07
C LEU A 241 -39.87 31.64 -33.82
N ASP A 242 -39.04 32.43 -33.14
CA ASP A 242 -37.61 32.15 -32.91
C ASP A 242 -37.28 31.74 -31.47
N ARG A 243 -38.24 31.79 -30.54
CA ARG A 243 -38.00 31.47 -29.11
C ARG A 243 -37.62 30.01 -28.88
N GLU A 244 -38.36 29.08 -29.50
CA GLU A 244 -38.07 27.64 -29.39
C GLU A 244 -36.76 27.27 -30.12
N LYS A 245 -36.42 28.00 -31.19
CA LYS A 245 -35.15 27.85 -31.90
C LYS A 245 -33.97 28.43 -31.13
N ALA A 246 -34.16 29.55 -30.44
CA ALA A 246 -33.16 30.18 -29.58
C ALA A 246 -32.84 29.30 -28.36
N GLU A 247 -33.86 28.70 -27.75
CA GLU A 247 -33.70 27.77 -26.64
C GLU A 247 -32.98 26.50 -27.08
N LYS A 248 -33.41 25.86 -28.18
CA LYS A 248 -32.71 24.71 -28.77
C LYS A 248 -31.27 25.06 -29.17
N GLY A 249 -31.05 26.25 -29.73
CA GLY A 249 -29.73 26.75 -30.08
C GLY A 249 -28.82 26.91 -28.86
N GLY A 250 -29.34 27.47 -27.77
CA GLY A 250 -28.63 27.60 -26.50
C GLY A 250 -28.28 26.25 -25.87
N LEU A 251 -29.17 25.26 -25.97
CA LEU A 251 -28.90 23.89 -25.51
C LEU A 251 -27.79 23.22 -26.32
N ILE A 252 -27.84 23.33 -27.66
CA ILE A 252 -26.82 22.78 -28.55
C ILE A 252 -25.47 23.48 -28.31
N ASP A 253 -25.45 24.80 -28.15
CA ASP A 253 -24.21 25.56 -27.89
C ASP A 253 -23.63 25.24 -26.49
N GLY A 254 -24.50 25.02 -25.50
CA GLY A 254 -24.13 24.47 -24.19
C GLY A 254 -23.49 23.09 -24.30
N GLU A 255 -24.09 22.18 -25.07
CA GLU A 255 -23.53 20.84 -25.32
C GLU A 255 -22.18 20.92 -26.04
N ILE A 256 -22.05 21.77 -27.07
CA ILE A 256 -20.77 22.04 -27.75
C ILE A 256 -19.72 22.54 -26.76
N SER A 257 -20.07 23.47 -25.87
CA SER A 257 -19.17 24.02 -24.84
C SER A 257 -18.71 22.96 -23.83
N THR A 258 -19.61 22.09 -23.37
CA THR A 258 -19.25 20.98 -22.46
C THR A 258 -18.34 19.95 -23.13
N LEU A 259 -18.67 19.52 -24.36
CA LEU A 259 -17.87 18.57 -25.12
C LEU A 259 -16.50 19.14 -25.48
N THR A 260 -16.43 20.44 -25.81
CA THR A 260 -15.17 21.14 -26.08
C THR A 260 -14.27 21.18 -24.85
N ARG A 261 -14.82 21.48 -23.67
CA ARG A 261 -14.06 21.43 -22.40
C ARG A 261 -13.55 20.02 -22.08
N LYS A 262 -14.39 18.99 -22.28
CA LYS A 262 -14.01 17.59 -22.09
C LYS A 262 -12.87 17.19 -23.04
N ARG A 263 -12.97 17.57 -24.32
CA ARG A 263 -11.91 17.37 -25.31
C ARG A 263 -10.61 18.03 -24.90
N SER A 264 -10.63 19.32 -24.51
CA SER A 264 -9.41 20.04 -24.12
C SER A 264 -8.67 19.37 -22.95
N ARG A 265 -9.40 18.81 -21.98
CA ARG A 265 -8.80 18.02 -20.89
C ARG A 265 -8.12 16.75 -21.39
N LEU A 266 -8.77 16.00 -22.27
CA LEU A 266 -8.21 14.77 -22.83
C LEU A 266 -6.99 15.07 -23.71
N VAL A 267 -7.00 16.16 -24.47
CA VAL A 267 -5.82 16.62 -25.24
C VAL A 267 -4.65 16.95 -24.32
N SER A 268 -4.90 17.63 -23.21
CA SER A 268 -3.86 17.91 -22.21
C SER A 268 -3.27 16.62 -21.62
N GLN A 269 -4.11 15.63 -21.32
CA GLN A 269 -3.66 14.32 -20.81
C GLN A 269 -2.83 13.57 -21.86
N LEU A 270 -3.29 13.56 -23.12
CA LEU A 270 -2.54 12.96 -24.23
C LEU A 270 -1.16 13.61 -24.40
N ASN A 271 -1.07 14.93 -24.27
CA ASN A 271 0.21 15.64 -24.36
C ASN A 271 1.17 15.25 -23.23
N VAL A 272 0.67 15.03 -22.01
CA VAL A 272 1.48 14.54 -20.89
C VAL A 272 1.98 13.12 -21.16
N VAL A 273 1.10 12.23 -21.63
CA VAL A 273 1.48 10.85 -22.01
C VAL A 273 2.55 10.85 -23.11
N LYS A 274 2.39 11.68 -24.14
CA LYS A 274 3.39 11.84 -25.21
C LYS A 274 4.71 12.41 -24.72
N ALA A 275 4.70 13.43 -23.85
CA ALA A 275 5.92 13.99 -23.27
C ALA A 275 6.68 12.97 -22.40
N ASN A 276 5.97 12.17 -21.62
CA ASN A 276 6.56 11.09 -20.82
C ASN A 276 7.15 9.97 -21.69
N LYS A 277 6.56 9.70 -22.86
CA LYS A 277 7.11 8.79 -23.87
C LYS A 277 8.45 9.31 -24.45
N GLU A 278 8.55 10.62 -24.69
CA GLU A 278 9.73 11.26 -25.30
C GLU A 278 10.88 11.51 -24.33
N GLY A 279 10.63 11.62 -23.02
CA GLY A 279 11.63 11.91 -21.97
C GLY A 279 12.70 10.84 -21.70
N ASN A 280 12.79 9.81 -22.54
CA ASN A 280 13.68 8.67 -22.34
C ASN A 280 15.15 9.03 -22.62
N HIS A 281 15.97 9.10 -21.57
CA HIS A 281 17.43 9.20 -21.68
C HIS A 281 18.01 7.86 -22.14
N THR A 282 18.83 7.89 -23.19
CA THR A 282 19.63 6.75 -23.65
C THR A 282 20.68 6.42 -22.58
N VAL A 283 20.59 5.22 -21.99
CA VAL A 283 21.64 4.72 -21.11
C VAL A 283 22.61 3.93 -21.98
N ASN A 284 23.85 4.36 -21.97
CA ASN A 284 24.93 3.67 -22.66
C ASN A 284 25.56 2.65 -21.71
N LEU A 285 25.37 1.36 -22.01
CA LEU A 285 25.92 0.23 -21.24
C LEU A 285 27.46 0.28 -21.18
N ASP A 286 28.12 0.93 -22.14
CA ASP A 286 29.58 1.07 -22.20
C ASP A 286 30.15 1.89 -21.02
N ARG A 287 29.33 2.72 -20.35
CA ARG A 287 29.76 3.53 -19.20
C ARG A 287 30.13 2.71 -17.96
N PHE A 288 29.61 1.49 -17.83
CA PHE A 288 29.93 0.65 -16.67
C PHE A 288 31.34 0.06 -16.76
N ALA A 289 31.91 -0.08 -17.96
CA ALA A 289 33.29 -0.52 -18.12
C ALA A 289 34.30 0.51 -17.57
N GLU A 290 34.02 1.80 -17.74
CA GLU A 290 34.87 2.89 -17.23
C GLU A 290 34.89 2.96 -15.70
N LEU A 291 33.82 2.52 -15.02
CA LEU A 291 33.73 2.46 -13.55
C LEU A 291 34.74 1.46 -12.95
N SER A 292 35.12 0.42 -13.71
CA SER A 292 36.15 -0.54 -13.29
C SER A 292 37.53 0.08 -13.12
N ASN A 293 37.80 1.23 -13.76
CA ASN A 293 39.08 1.92 -13.64
C ASN A 293 39.24 2.63 -12.28
N PHE A 294 38.13 2.99 -11.63
CA PHE A 294 38.12 3.69 -10.34
C PHE A 294 37.77 2.77 -9.17
N PHE A 295 37.04 1.68 -9.42
CA PHE A 295 36.57 0.75 -8.40
C PHE A 295 36.77 -0.72 -8.86
N PRO A 296 37.98 -1.29 -8.65
CA PRO A 296 38.37 -2.59 -9.21
C PRO A 296 37.51 -3.77 -8.73
N ASP A 297 36.96 -3.68 -7.51
CA ASP A 297 36.15 -4.73 -6.88
C ASP A 297 34.64 -4.63 -7.24
N THR A 298 34.28 -3.82 -8.23
CA THR A 298 32.87 -3.61 -8.61
C THR A 298 32.32 -4.83 -9.34
N ASN A 299 31.20 -5.36 -8.85
CA ASN A 299 30.49 -6.45 -9.51
C ASN A 299 29.70 -5.95 -10.73
N LEU A 300 30.40 -5.81 -11.86
CA LEU A 300 29.84 -5.33 -13.13
C LEU A 300 28.68 -6.21 -13.63
N LYS A 301 28.70 -7.50 -13.33
CA LYS A 301 27.64 -8.44 -13.70
C LYS A 301 26.32 -8.08 -13.01
N LYS A 302 26.36 -7.79 -11.71
CA LYS A 302 25.17 -7.37 -10.95
C LYS A 302 24.63 -6.01 -11.43
N LEU A 303 25.50 -5.08 -11.80
CA LEU A 303 25.09 -3.79 -12.38
C LEU A 303 24.42 -3.97 -13.75
N SER A 304 24.95 -4.86 -14.59
CA SER A 304 24.34 -5.20 -15.88
C SER A 304 22.98 -5.89 -15.71
N GLU A 305 22.83 -6.77 -14.73
CA GLU A 305 21.54 -7.39 -14.40
C GLU A 305 20.50 -6.35 -13.95
N ILE A 306 20.87 -5.43 -13.06
CA ILE A 306 20.00 -4.32 -12.62
C ILE A 306 19.61 -3.42 -13.81
N GLU A 307 20.55 -3.09 -14.70
CA GLU A 307 20.25 -2.29 -15.88
C GLU A 307 19.33 -3.04 -16.86
N SER A 308 19.55 -4.34 -17.07
CA SER A 308 18.66 -5.16 -17.92
C SER A 308 17.23 -5.23 -17.38
N PHE A 309 17.07 -5.20 -16.06
CA PHE A 309 15.77 -5.09 -15.41
C PHE A 309 15.13 -3.72 -15.66
N HIS A 310 15.90 -2.64 -15.56
CA HIS A 310 15.42 -1.30 -15.89
C HIS A 310 15.05 -1.13 -17.37
N ILE A 311 15.77 -1.78 -18.29
CA ILE A 311 15.44 -1.80 -19.73
C ILE A 311 14.06 -2.47 -19.94
N LYS A 312 13.83 -3.64 -19.34
CA LYS A 312 12.53 -4.34 -19.44
C LYS A 312 11.38 -3.51 -18.89
N ILE A 313 11.58 -2.84 -17.74
CA ILE A 313 10.58 -1.93 -17.18
C ILE A 313 10.27 -0.78 -18.16
N ARG A 314 11.29 -0.22 -18.81
CA ARG A 314 11.09 0.85 -19.80
C ARG A 314 10.34 0.37 -21.03
N GLU A 315 10.60 -0.85 -21.50
CA GLU A 315 9.87 -1.45 -22.62
C GLU A 315 8.39 -1.62 -22.31
N ILE A 316 8.07 -2.18 -21.13
CA ILE A 316 6.69 -2.35 -20.66
C ILE A 316 6.00 -0.98 -20.51
N LEU A 317 6.67 -0.01 -19.87
CA LEU A 317 6.12 1.34 -19.72
C LEU A 317 5.88 2.03 -21.07
N LYS A 318 6.75 1.79 -22.06
CA LYS A 318 6.58 2.36 -23.40
C LYS A 318 5.35 1.81 -24.09
N GLU A 319 5.11 0.50 -23.98
CA GLU A 319 3.92 -0.16 -24.50
C GLU A 319 2.65 0.37 -23.82
N GLU A 320 2.64 0.47 -22.48
CA GLU A 320 1.52 1.06 -21.73
C GLU A 320 1.23 2.53 -22.13
N TYR A 321 2.28 3.35 -22.32
CA TYR A 321 2.11 4.72 -22.81
C TYR A 321 1.58 4.77 -24.25
N GLU A 322 1.93 3.81 -25.11
CA GLU A 322 1.42 3.71 -26.48
C GLU A 322 -0.07 3.35 -26.49
N GLU A 323 -0.47 2.31 -25.75
CA GLU A 323 -1.87 1.90 -25.62
C GLU A 323 -2.75 3.02 -25.06
N GLU A 324 -2.29 3.70 -24.00
CA GLU A 324 -3.04 4.79 -23.38
C GLU A 324 -3.14 6.01 -24.31
N ALA A 325 -2.08 6.31 -25.07
CA ALA A 325 -2.10 7.39 -26.07
C ALA A 325 -3.10 7.11 -27.19
N GLU A 326 -3.13 5.88 -27.72
CA GLU A 326 -4.09 5.45 -28.74
C GLU A 326 -5.53 5.53 -28.23
N ARG A 327 -5.77 5.02 -27.01
CA ARG A 327 -7.09 5.07 -26.36
C ARG A 327 -7.58 6.50 -26.21
N LEU A 328 -6.74 7.40 -25.70
CA LEU A 328 -7.08 8.82 -25.53
C LEU A 328 -7.37 9.49 -26.89
N GLN A 329 -6.59 9.17 -27.93
CA GLN A 329 -6.79 9.70 -29.27
C GLN A 329 -8.14 9.26 -29.86
N MET A 330 -8.53 7.98 -29.74
CA MET A 330 -9.82 7.49 -30.21
C MET A 330 -11.00 8.23 -29.57
N ILE A 331 -10.92 8.49 -28.26
CA ILE A 331 -11.97 9.23 -27.53
C ILE A 331 -12.02 10.69 -28.01
N ILE A 332 -10.87 11.33 -28.20
CA ILE A 332 -10.79 12.70 -28.73
C ILE A 332 -11.42 12.79 -30.13
N ASP A 333 -11.13 11.83 -31.01
CA ASP A 333 -11.66 11.79 -32.36
C ASP A 333 -13.19 11.60 -32.38
N SER A 334 -13.70 10.73 -31.50
CA SER A 334 -15.15 10.57 -31.31
C SER A 334 -15.80 11.87 -30.82
N LEU A 335 -15.17 12.59 -29.90
CA LEU A 335 -15.69 13.87 -29.41
C LEU A 335 -15.64 14.95 -30.50
N ASN A 336 -14.59 14.99 -31.31
CA ASN A 336 -14.47 15.92 -32.44
C ASN A 336 -15.59 15.69 -33.46
N LYS A 337 -15.87 14.43 -33.82
CA LYS A 337 -16.99 14.07 -34.71
C LYS A 337 -18.33 14.54 -34.15
N LYS A 338 -18.56 14.36 -32.84
CA LYS A 338 -19.79 14.81 -32.19
C LYS A 338 -19.91 16.34 -32.14
N ILE A 339 -18.82 17.04 -31.84
CA ILE A 339 -18.77 18.52 -31.87
C ILE A 339 -19.05 19.06 -33.27
N GLU A 340 -18.44 18.49 -34.31
CA GLU A 340 -18.69 18.90 -35.70
C GLU A 340 -20.13 18.62 -36.13
N TYR A 341 -20.69 17.47 -35.77
CA TYR A 341 -22.09 17.16 -35.99
C TYR A 341 -23.01 18.23 -35.36
N LEU A 342 -22.81 18.56 -34.08
CA LEU A 342 -23.61 19.56 -33.37
C LEU A 342 -23.44 20.97 -33.95
N LYS A 343 -22.24 21.35 -34.41
CA LYS A 343 -22.03 22.63 -35.12
C LYS A 343 -22.78 22.68 -36.46
N VAL A 344 -22.78 21.59 -37.21
CA VAL A 344 -23.53 21.49 -38.47
C VAL A 344 -25.03 21.54 -38.21
N GLU A 345 -25.50 20.87 -37.15
CA GLU A 345 -26.90 20.92 -36.71
C GLU A 345 -27.31 22.33 -36.28
N LEU A 346 -26.45 23.03 -35.52
CA LEU A 346 -26.63 24.43 -35.13
C LEU A 346 -26.76 25.36 -36.35
N ASN A 347 -25.94 25.15 -37.38
CA ASN A 347 -25.98 25.92 -38.63
C ASN A 347 -27.20 25.58 -39.52
N LYS A 348 -27.65 24.32 -39.55
CA LYS A 348 -28.80 23.86 -40.35
C LYS A 348 -30.15 24.33 -39.79
N GLN A 349 -30.25 24.53 -38.48
CA GLN A 349 -31.47 24.99 -37.81
C GLN A 349 -31.79 26.47 -38.08
N GLY A 350 -30.91 27.20 -38.78
CA GLY A 350 -31.16 28.58 -39.20
C GLY A 350 -31.36 29.51 -38.02
N ILE A 351 -30.52 29.40 -36.98
CA ILE A 351 -30.40 30.45 -35.96
C ILE A 351 -29.93 31.69 -36.73
N PRO A 352 -30.74 32.75 -36.85
CA PRO A 352 -30.35 33.90 -37.64
C PRO A 352 -29.07 34.48 -37.06
N ALA A 353 -28.28 35.14 -37.90
CA ALA A 353 -27.22 36.05 -37.46
C ALA A 353 -27.70 37.20 -36.52
N GLY A 354 -28.95 37.15 -36.04
CA GLY A 354 -29.62 38.10 -35.16
C GLY A 354 -29.76 37.68 -33.68
N ILE A 355 -29.39 36.47 -33.25
CA ILE A 355 -29.28 36.20 -31.80
C ILE A 355 -27.94 36.76 -31.30
N PRO A 356 -27.93 37.73 -30.36
CA PRO A 356 -26.68 38.29 -29.85
C PRO A 356 -25.84 37.20 -29.19
N ARG A 357 -24.55 37.08 -29.55
CA ARG A 357 -23.60 36.16 -28.88
C ARG A 357 -23.60 36.28 -27.36
N GLY A 358 -23.83 37.48 -26.84
CA GLY A 358 -23.94 37.74 -25.40
C GLY A 358 -25.15 37.07 -24.73
N TYR A 359 -26.25 36.84 -25.46
CA TYR A 359 -27.40 36.08 -24.98
C TYR A 359 -27.06 34.60 -24.83
N LEU A 360 -26.48 33.99 -25.87
CA LEU A 360 -26.08 32.58 -25.87
C LEU A 360 -25.03 32.27 -24.79
N GLN A 361 -24.06 33.17 -24.59
CA GLN A 361 -23.07 33.06 -23.51
C GLN A 361 -23.74 33.10 -22.13
N LYS A 362 -24.62 34.08 -21.87
CA LYS A 362 -25.34 34.18 -20.59
C LYS A 362 -26.23 32.97 -20.33
N TYR A 363 -26.96 32.51 -21.35
CA TYR A 363 -27.78 31.30 -21.26
C TYR A 363 -26.92 30.08 -20.88
N THR A 364 -25.81 29.89 -21.57
CA THR A 364 -24.87 28.79 -21.32
C THR A 364 -24.24 28.87 -19.93
N GLU A 365 -23.88 30.07 -19.46
CA GLU A 365 -23.36 30.28 -18.10
C GLU A 365 -24.39 29.92 -17.03
N ILE A 366 -25.63 30.38 -17.18
CA ILE A 366 -26.71 30.08 -16.24
C ILE A 366 -26.99 28.56 -16.23
N GLN A 367 -27.07 27.92 -17.39
CA GLN A 367 -27.31 26.48 -17.51
C GLN A 367 -26.18 25.66 -16.86
N ASN A 368 -24.92 26.02 -17.10
CA ASN A 368 -23.78 25.35 -16.46
C ASN A 368 -23.82 25.45 -14.93
N ASN A 369 -24.28 26.57 -14.38
CA ASN A 369 -24.42 26.76 -12.93
C ASN A 369 -25.57 25.93 -12.36
N ILE A 370 -26.69 25.80 -13.08
CA ILE A 370 -27.79 24.91 -12.70
C ILE A 370 -27.30 23.46 -12.64
N ASP A 371 -26.65 22.99 -13.70
CA ASP A 371 -26.12 21.62 -13.78
C ASP A 371 -25.10 21.34 -12.67
N LYS A 372 -24.28 22.36 -12.34
CA LYS A 372 -23.35 22.30 -11.21
C LYS A 372 -24.06 22.08 -9.89
N TYR A 373 -25.04 22.91 -9.54
CA TYR A 373 -25.75 22.79 -8.27
C TYR A 373 -26.60 21.53 -8.17
N LYS A 374 -27.21 21.07 -9.27
CA LYS A 374 -27.93 19.79 -9.33
C LYS A 374 -27.00 18.61 -9.07
N SER A 375 -25.85 18.56 -9.75
CA SER A 375 -24.85 17.51 -9.56
C SER A 375 -24.33 17.45 -8.12
N GLN A 376 -24.16 18.61 -7.46
CA GLN A 376 -23.77 18.69 -6.05
C GLN A 376 -24.85 18.11 -5.11
N ASN A 377 -26.12 18.41 -5.37
CA ASN A 377 -27.24 17.93 -4.58
C ASN A 377 -27.49 16.43 -4.75
N GLU A 378 -27.43 15.91 -5.98
CA GLU A 378 -27.52 14.47 -6.27
C GLU A 378 -26.42 13.69 -5.53
N ASN A 379 -25.19 14.21 -5.54
CA ASN A 379 -24.07 13.59 -4.83
C ASN A 379 -24.25 13.63 -3.30
N TYR A 380 -24.86 14.68 -2.75
CA TYR A 380 -25.19 14.74 -1.32
C TYR A 380 -26.20 13.65 -0.92
N ASN A 381 -27.21 13.40 -1.76
CA ASN A 381 -28.24 12.39 -1.52
C ASN A 381 -27.73 10.95 -1.67
N LEU A 382 -26.67 10.71 -2.46
CA LEU A 382 -26.05 9.39 -2.58
C LEU A 382 -25.18 9.01 -1.38
N LEU A 383 -24.78 9.99 -0.56
CA LEU A 383 -23.82 9.82 0.54
C LEU A 383 -24.45 9.87 1.93
N ASN A 384 -25.72 10.29 2.04
CA ASN A 384 -26.50 10.36 3.27
C ASN A 384 -27.84 9.67 3.05
#